data_AF-A0AAW7EYW8-F1
#
_entry.id   AF-A0AAW7EYW8-F1
#
_cell.length_a   1.000
_cell.length_b   1.000
_cell.length_c   1.000
_cell.angle_alpha   90.00
_cell.angle_beta   90.00
_cell.angle_gamma   90.00
#
_symmetry.space_group_name_H-M   'P 1'
#
loop_
_entity.id
_entity.type
_entity.pdbx_description
1 polymer ?
#
loop_
_entity_poly.entity_id
_entity_poly.type
_entity_poly.pdbx_seq_one_letter_code
_entity_poly.pdbx_strand_id
1 'polypeptide(L)' 'MKDWSQNELVLLWRHTNAEVAEMTGRSIEEVGDKWLQTNVERNGWDVNDPEREDA' A
#
# COMPACT_ATOMS: atom_id res chain seq x y z
N MET A 1 1.58 -11.44 11.53
CA MET A 1 1.02 -10.14 11.09
C MET A 1 -0.49 -10.31 10.98
N LYS A 2 -1.30 -9.35 11.43
CA LYS A 2 -2.77 -9.45 11.34
C LYS A 2 -3.20 -9.20 9.89
N ASP A 3 -4.10 -10.02 9.36
CA ASP A 3 -4.66 -9.81 8.02
C ASP A 3 -5.30 -8.42 7.90
N TRP A 4 -5.22 -7.84 6.70
CA TRP A 4 -5.83 -6.54 6.39
C TRP A 4 -7.31 -6.72 6.10
N SER A 5 -8.16 -6.02 6.86
CA SER A 5 -9.59 -5.96 6.60
C SER A 5 -9.89 -5.08 5.38
N GLN A 6 -11.06 -5.30 4.76
CA GLN A 6 -11.52 -4.46 3.64
C GLN A 6 -11.59 -2.98 4.02
N ASN A 7 -11.97 -2.67 5.26
CA ASN A 7 -12.02 -1.27 5.73
C ASN A 7 -10.61 -0.65 5.78
N GLU A 8 -9.61 -1.39 6.26
CA GLU A 8 -8.21 -0.90 6.29
C GLU A 8 -7.67 -0.72 4.86
N LEU A 9 -8.01 -1.61 3.92
CA LEU A 9 -7.63 -1.46 2.51
C LEU A 9 -8.24 -0.20 1.88
N VAL A 10 -9.46 0.18 2.27
CA VAL A 10 -10.09 1.42 1.78
C VAL A 10 -9.33 2.67 2.26
N LEU A 11 -8.73 2.63 3.46
CA LEU A 11 -7.99 3.76 4.01
C LEU A 11 -6.72 4.09 3.20
N LEU A 12 -6.05 3.06 2.65
CA LEU A 12 -4.85 3.21 1.81
C LEU A 12 -5.07 4.10 0.57
N TRP A 13 -6.32 4.29 0.15
CA TRP A 13 -6.68 5.09 -1.02
C TRP A 13 -7.13 6.51 -0.69
N ARG A 14 -7.39 6.80 0.59
CA ARG A 14 -8.04 8.04 1.03
C ARG A 14 -7.16 8.88 1.95
N HIS A 15 -6.12 8.28 2.49
CA HIS A 15 -5.29 8.85 3.54
C HIS A 15 -3.82 8.61 3.25
N THR A 16 -2.97 9.42 3.85
CA THR A 16 -1.52 9.23 3.84
C THR A 16 -1.11 8.04 4.70
N ASN A 17 0.08 7.46 4.47
CA ASN A 17 0.57 6.33 5.25
C ASN A 17 0.65 6.64 6.76
N ALA A 18 0.95 7.88 7.13
CA ALA A 18 0.99 8.32 8.53
C ALA A 18 -0.41 8.30 9.17
N GLU A 19 -1.42 8.84 8.49
CA GLU A 19 -2.82 8.82 8.95
C GLU A 19 -3.36 7.38 9.04
N VAL A 20 -3.02 6.51 8.08
CA VAL A 20 -3.42 5.09 8.12
C VAL A 20 -2.75 4.36 9.28
N ALA A 21 -1.47 4.63 9.55
CA ALA A 21 -0.76 4.06 10.70
C ALA A 21 -1.42 4.46 12.03
N GLU A 22 -1.80 5.74 12.17
CA GLU A 22 -2.53 6.24 13.33
C GLU A 22 -3.91 5.58 13.49
N MET A 23 -4.68 5.48 12.41
CA MET A 23 -6.04 4.91 12.44
C MET A 23 -6.08 3.40 12.68
N THR A 24 -5.07 2.67 12.20
CA THR A 24 -5.04 1.20 12.28
C THR A 24 -4.17 0.67 13.42
N GLY A 25 -3.32 1.52 13.99
CA GLY A 25 -2.33 1.13 15.00
C GLY A 25 -1.18 0.30 14.44
N ARG A 26 -1.07 0.17 13.11
CA ARG A 26 0.04 -0.52 12.42
C ARG A 26 1.23 0.43 12.30
N SER A 27 2.43 -0.12 12.07
CA SER A 27 3.60 0.71 11.82
C SER A 27 3.51 1.37 10.45
N ILE A 28 4.15 2.54 10.31
CA ILE A 28 4.21 3.25 9.02
C ILE A 28 4.89 2.41 7.93
N GLU A 29 5.83 1.55 8.32
CA GLU A 29 6.55 0.64 7.45
C GLU A 29 5.62 -0.47 6.90
N GLU A 30 4.82 -1.10 7.77
CA GLU A 30 3.84 -2.11 7.36
C GLU A 30 2.74 -1.51 6.46
N VAL A 31 2.34 -0.27 6.73
CA VAL A 31 1.41 0.48 5.87
C VAL A 31 2.03 0.76 4.51
N GLY A 32 3.30 1.17 4.47
CA GLY A 32 4.03 1.45 3.23
C GLY A 32 4.16 0.20 2.35
N ASP A 33 4.56 -0.93 2.95
CA ASP A 33 4.67 -2.22 2.27
C ASP A 33 3.32 -2.64 1.68
N LYS A 34 2.24 -2.50 2.46
CA LYS A 34 0.90 -2.85 1.98
C LYS A 34 0.45 -1.92 0.86
N TRP A 35 0.68 -0.62 0.98
CA TRP A 35 0.34 0.34 -0.07
C TRP A 35 1.05 -0.01 -1.38
N LEU A 36 2.36 -0.29 -1.32
CA LEU A 36 3.15 -0.67 -2.48
C LEU A 36 2.61 -1.93 -3.14
N GLN A 37 2.37 -3.00 -2.36
CA GLN A 37 1.78 -4.23 -2.87
C GLN A 37 0.46 -3.97 -3.58
N THR A 38 -0.45 -3.22 -2.93
CA THR A 38 -1.79 -2.99 -3.49
C THR A 38 -1.74 -2.13 -4.75
N ASN A 39 -0.77 -1.22 -4.85
CA ASN A 39 -0.58 -0.38 -6.02
C ASN A 39 0.04 -1.16 -7.20
N VAL A 40 0.98 -2.07 -6.92
CA VAL A 40 1.53 -3.00 -7.91
C VAL A 40 0.43 -3.88 -8.52
N GLU A 41 -0.36 -4.54 -7.68
CA GLU A 41 -1.46 -5.43 -8.11
C GLU A 41 -2.52 -4.68 -8.93
N ARG A 42 -2.86 -3.46 -8.53
CA ARG A 42 -3.90 -2.67 -9.19
C ARG A 42 -3.46 -2.12 -10.55
N ASN A 43 -2.24 -1.59 -10.63
CA ASN A 43 -1.76 -0.90 -11.82
C ASN A 43 -0.96 -1.82 -12.75
N GLY A 44 -0.70 -3.07 -12.35
CA GLY A 44 0.14 -4.00 -13.08
C GLY A 44 1.59 -3.52 -13.20
N TRP A 45 2.09 -2.82 -12.17
CA TRP A 45 3.47 -2.30 -12.17
C TRP A 45 4.52 -3.42 -12.05
N ASP A 46 4.13 -4.63 -11.66
CA ASP A 46 5.00 -5.80 -11.77
C ASP A 46 5.36 -6.12 -13.23
N VAL A 47 4.45 -5.81 -14.17
CA VAL A 47 4.62 -6.06 -15.60
C VAL A 47 5.03 -4.80 -16.35
N ASN A 48 4.35 -3.68 -16.10
CA ASN A 48 4.49 -2.41 -16.82
C ASN A 48 4.88 -1.29 -15.85
N ASP A 49 6.00 -1.46 -15.15
CA ASP A 49 6.54 -0.42 -14.28
C ASP A 49 7.03 0.76 -15.13
N PRO A 50 6.37 1.94 -15.07
CA PRO A 50 6.81 3.10 -15.83
C PRO A 50 8.12 3.71 -15.30
N GLU A 51 8.55 3.33 -14.10
CA GLU A 51 9.80 3.77 -13.47
C GLU A 51 10.90 2.71 -13.53
N ARG A 52 10.64 1.53 -14.11
CA ARG A 52 11.69 0.55 -14.38
C ARG A 52 12.61 1.16 -15.43
N GLU A 53 13.82 1.51 -15.00
CA GLU A 53 14.91 1.82 -15.92
C GLU A 53 15.05 0.60 -16.86
N ASP A 54 14.88 0.83 -18.16
CA ASP A 54 15.12 -0.19 -19.18
C ASP A 54 16.54 -0.75 -18.97
N ALA A 55 16.62 -1.97 -18.44
CA ALA A 55 17.88 -2.66 -18.12
C ALA A 55 18.57 -3.22 -19.37
#